data_AF-A0A1X7T2B1-F1
#
_entry.id   AF-A0A1X7T2B1-F1
#
_cell.length_a   1.000
_cell.length_b   1.000
_cell.length_c   1.000
_cell.angle_alpha   90.00
_cell.angle_beta   90.00
_cell.angle_gamma   90.00
#
_symmetry.space_group_name_H-M   'P 1'
#
loop_
_entity.id
_entity.type
_entity.pdbx_description
1 polymer ?
#
loop_
_entity_poly.entity_id
_entity_poly.type
_entity_poly.pdbx_seq_one_letter_code
_entity_poly.pdbx_strand_id
1 'polypeptide(L)'
;INLPVDVTNRFWHSLSVWSITPTTNWIIEFGGDTHHTDTAVTELRYTSDNDWSNSVIPLDQYQDQLRRRILQDWENLGTEKQLQIFQDCLQLERKREFYEEQLQREIKEKEQIQQDRDKEQQQLLQEKATLTQQLNDATTLIEQAEKDKLSLELEDYKKLEAKVADSEVYITKILGVKTQLEEKKKIITEDYEKLKLKVANLEEQYLKEKQIIIDDNQNLKTDISEKDKVIAKLTSQVEEQSQNEQQIITDLRTKVSDNELYTTKLIKEKSQLQERVTSLEEQSIKKASSIGLQFNYLIPSMDMMCLYCFRFTRL
;
A
#
# COMPACT_ATOMS: atom_id res chain seq x y z
N ILE A 1 -98.74 -66.84 74.62
CA ILE A 1 -97.59 -67.53 73.99
C ILE A 1 -96.80 -68.12 75.13
N ASN A 2 -96.80 -69.46 75.26
CA ASN A 2 -96.01 -70.13 76.29
C ASN A 2 -94.66 -70.49 75.68
N LEU A 3 -93.61 -69.78 76.08
CA LEU A 3 -92.25 -70.15 75.70
C LEU A 3 -91.81 -71.36 76.53
N PRO A 4 -90.91 -72.21 76.01
CA PRO A 4 -90.46 -73.37 76.76
C PRO A 4 -89.79 -73.02 78.09
N VAL A 5 -89.88 -73.95 79.04
CA VAL A 5 -89.30 -73.80 80.39
C VAL A 5 -87.79 -73.56 80.31
N ASP A 6 -87.10 -74.19 79.36
CA ASP A 6 -85.65 -74.05 79.17
C ASP A 6 -85.23 -72.60 78.82
N VAL A 7 -86.11 -71.86 78.14
CA VAL A 7 -85.92 -70.45 77.79
C VAL A 7 -86.38 -69.52 78.93
N THR A 8 -87.42 -69.92 79.67
CA THR A 8 -88.08 -69.05 80.67
C THR A 8 -87.55 -69.20 82.10
N ASN A 9 -86.87 -70.31 82.43
CA ASN A 9 -86.38 -70.64 83.77
C ASN A 9 -84.92 -70.24 84.02
N ARG A 10 -84.38 -69.27 83.27
CA ARG A 10 -83.02 -68.75 83.43
C ARG A 10 -83.02 -67.33 84.00
N PHE A 11 -82.01 -66.98 84.79
CA PHE A 11 -81.79 -65.62 85.29
C PHE A 11 -80.43 -65.09 84.80
N TRP A 12 -80.33 -63.77 84.63
CA TRP A 12 -79.08 -63.04 84.32
C TRP A 12 -78.42 -63.47 82.99
N HIS A 13 -79.24 -63.61 81.95
CA HIS A 13 -78.81 -64.02 80.61
C HIS A 13 -79.23 -62.97 79.55
N SER A 14 -78.62 -63.03 78.37
CA SER A 14 -79.04 -62.26 77.19
C SER A 14 -79.55 -63.19 76.10
N LEU A 15 -80.56 -62.78 75.35
CA LEU A 15 -81.18 -63.55 74.28
C LEU A 15 -81.05 -62.81 72.94
N SER A 16 -80.77 -63.55 71.88
CA SER A 16 -80.91 -63.08 70.49
C SER A 16 -81.75 -64.07 69.71
N VAL A 17 -82.68 -63.60 68.88
CA VAL A 17 -83.56 -64.46 68.09
C VAL A 17 -83.24 -64.30 66.61
N TRP A 18 -83.07 -65.42 65.92
CA TRP A 18 -82.82 -65.48 64.47
C TRP A 18 -83.87 -66.36 63.80
N SER A 19 -84.69 -65.79 62.92
CA SER A 19 -85.66 -66.56 62.13
C SER A 19 -84.97 -67.21 60.94
N ILE A 20 -84.92 -68.54 60.90
CA ILE A 20 -84.38 -69.27 59.73
C ILE A 20 -85.45 -69.44 58.68
N THR A 21 -86.65 -69.82 59.10
CA THR A 21 -87.82 -69.96 58.26
C THR A 21 -89.02 -69.36 58.99
N PRO A 22 -90.16 -69.12 58.30
CA PRO A 22 -91.36 -68.61 58.96
C PRO A 22 -91.87 -69.47 60.14
N THR A 23 -91.48 -70.75 60.22
CA THR A 23 -91.91 -71.70 61.25
C THR A 23 -90.80 -72.15 62.19
N THR A 24 -89.54 -71.74 61.94
CA THR A 24 -88.37 -72.15 62.72
C THR A 24 -87.53 -70.95 63.13
N ASN A 25 -87.42 -70.73 64.44
CA ASN A 25 -86.64 -69.64 65.03
C ASN A 25 -85.55 -70.23 65.91
N TRP A 26 -84.36 -69.63 65.86
CA TRP A 26 -83.28 -69.93 66.77
C TRP A 26 -83.18 -68.86 67.83
N ILE A 27 -83.09 -69.29 69.08
CA ILE A 27 -82.78 -68.43 70.21
C ILE A 27 -81.34 -68.73 70.60
N ILE A 28 -80.47 -67.74 70.46
CA ILE A 28 -79.09 -67.79 70.90
C ILE A 28 -79.05 -67.20 72.30
N GLU A 29 -78.64 -68.01 73.26
CA GLU A 29 -78.66 -67.69 74.68
C GLU A 29 -77.23 -67.45 75.16
N PHE A 30 -76.95 -66.26 75.69
CA PHE A 30 -75.63 -65.87 76.20
C PHE A 30 -75.65 -65.79 77.73
N GLY A 31 -74.89 -66.66 78.38
CA GLY A 31 -74.72 -66.70 79.84
C GLY A 31 -75.96 -67.17 80.62
N GLY A 32 -75.97 -66.88 81.92
CA GLY A 32 -77.05 -67.23 82.85
C GLY A 32 -76.65 -68.25 83.92
N ASP A 33 -77.37 -68.27 85.04
CA ASP A 33 -77.06 -69.11 86.21
C ASP A 33 -78.02 -70.30 86.32
N THR A 34 -77.74 -71.37 85.55
CA THR A 34 -78.46 -72.67 85.57
C THR A 34 -77.52 -73.83 85.19
N HIS A 35 -78.03 -75.07 85.10
CA HIS A 35 -77.24 -76.29 84.81
C HIS A 35 -76.45 -76.28 83.48
N HIS A 36 -76.71 -75.38 82.54
CA HIS A 36 -75.85 -75.15 81.39
C HIS A 36 -75.34 -73.70 81.42
N THR A 37 -74.12 -73.55 81.91
CA THR A 37 -73.41 -72.25 82.06
C THR A 37 -72.91 -71.68 80.74
N ASP A 38 -72.89 -72.51 79.69
CA ASP A 38 -72.30 -72.17 78.39
C ASP A 38 -73.35 -71.63 77.42
N THR A 39 -72.90 -70.81 76.47
CA THR A 39 -73.73 -70.33 75.35
C THR A 39 -74.34 -71.50 74.60
N ALA A 40 -75.66 -71.47 74.39
CA ALA A 40 -76.39 -72.51 73.68
C ALA A 40 -77.34 -71.89 72.65
N VAL A 41 -77.68 -72.67 71.63
CA VAL A 41 -78.68 -72.29 70.63
C VAL A 41 -79.91 -73.16 70.81
N THR A 42 -81.01 -72.58 71.25
CA THR A 42 -82.30 -73.26 71.36
C THR A 42 -83.07 -73.09 70.05
N GLU A 43 -83.25 -74.18 69.30
CA GLU A 43 -84.19 -74.18 68.18
C GLU A 43 -85.63 -74.25 68.71
N LEU A 44 -86.46 -73.33 68.26
CA LEU A 44 -87.90 -73.36 68.40
C LEU A 44 -88.55 -73.62 67.05
N ARG A 45 -89.28 -74.72 66.96
CA ARG A 45 -90.08 -75.06 65.79
C ARG A 45 -91.54 -75.12 66.16
N TYR A 46 -92.32 -74.30 65.46
CA TYR A 46 -93.76 -74.25 65.61
C TYR A 46 -94.37 -75.51 64.98
N THR A 47 -95.06 -76.31 65.79
CA THR A 47 -95.74 -77.53 65.33
C THR A 47 -97.21 -77.24 65.01
N SER A 48 -97.83 -78.03 64.13
CA SER A 48 -99.22 -77.83 63.70
C SER A 48 -100.26 -77.93 64.83
N ASP A 49 -99.86 -78.50 65.96
CA ASP A 49 -100.74 -78.80 67.10
C ASP A 49 -100.81 -77.63 68.11
N ASN A 50 -100.46 -76.41 67.66
CA ASN A 50 -100.38 -75.20 68.49
C ASN A 50 -99.33 -75.29 69.61
N ASP A 51 -98.35 -76.19 69.47
CA ASP A 51 -97.29 -76.44 70.45
C ASP A 51 -95.90 -76.11 69.90
N TRP A 52 -94.95 -75.83 70.78
CA TRP A 52 -93.56 -75.51 70.44
C TRP A 52 -92.69 -76.73 70.70
N SER A 53 -92.09 -77.28 69.65
CA SER A 53 -90.96 -78.20 69.85
C SER A 53 -89.70 -77.37 70.05
N ASN A 54 -88.96 -77.69 71.12
CA ASN A 54 -87.66 -77.11 71.38
C ASN A 54 -86.55 -78.15 71.18
N SER A 55 -85.38 -77.71 70.75
CA SER A 55 -84.17 -78.53 70.74
C SER A 55 -83.00 -77.66 71.14
N VAL A 56 -82.37 -77.97 72.27
CA VAL A 56 -81.14 -77.29 72.70
C VAL A 56 -79.97 -77.86 71.89
N ILE A 57 -79.29 -76.99 71.15
CA ILE A 57 -78.10 -77.28 70.36
C ILE A 57 -76.89 -76.67 71.10
N PRO A 58 -76.03 -77.51 71.70
CA PRO A 58 -74.76 -77.05 72.26
C PRO A 58 -73.93 -76.32 71.19
N LEU A 59 -73.25 -75.23 71.58
CA LEU A 59 -72.51 -74.39 70.63
C LEU A 59 -71.39 -75.14 69.89
N ASP A 60 -70.76 -76.12 70.54
CA ASP A 60 -69.74 -76.99 69.96
C ASP A 60 -70.32 -77.91 68.86
N GLN A 61 -71.62 -78.21 68.91
CA GLN A 61 -72.33 -79.04 67.92
C GLN A 61 -73.05 -78.23 66.84
N TYR A 62 -73.08 -76.91 66.97
CA TYR A 62 -73.82 -76.01 66.08
C TYR A 62 -73.39 -76.14 64.62
N GLN A 63 -72.08 -76.12 64.36
CA GLN A 63 -71.53 -76.20 63.01
C GLN A 63 -71.89 -77.53 62.33
N ASP A 64 -71.88 -78.63 63.08
CA ASP A 64 -72.21 -79.95 62.55
C ASP A 64 -73.71 -80.12 62.31
N GLN A 65 -74.56 -79.54 63.17
CA GLN A 65 -76.02 -79.49 62.94
C GLN A 65 -76.37 -78.68 61.69
N LEU A 66 -75.72 -77.53 61.48
CA LEU A 66 -75.87 -76.74 60.25
C LEU A 66 -75.46 -77.54 59.01
N ARG A 67 -74.30 -78.19 59.04
CA ARG A 67 -73.83 -79.04 57.92
C ARG A 67 -74.81 -80.17 57.61
N ARG A 68 -75.33 -80.87 58.63
CA ARG A 68 -76.32 -81.93 58.44
C ARG A 68 -77.60 -81.43 57.78
N ARG A 69 -78.07 -80.23 58.14
CA ARG A 69 -79.25 -79.63 57.49
C ARG A 69 -78.99 -79.25 56.05
N ILE A 70 -77.86 -78.60 55.78
CA ILE A 70 -77.47 -78.26 54.41
C ILE A 70 -77.39 -79.53 53.55
N LEU A 71 -76.83 -80.62 54.08
CA LEU A 71 -76.78 -81.92 53.40
C LEU A 71 -78.18 -82.52 53.21
N GLN A 72 -79.04 -82.44 54.21
CA GLN A 72 -80.41 -82.98 54.12
C GLN A 72 -81.28 -82.17 53.15
N ASP A 73 -81.18 -80.84 53.17
CA ASP A 73 -81.84 -79.94 52.22
C ASP A 73 -81.31 -80.20 50.80
N TRP A 74 -80.01 -80.46 50.67
CA TRP A 74 -79.41 -80.88 49.41
C TRP A 74 -79.99 -82.21 48.92
N GLU A 75 -80.04 -83.25 49.76
CA GLU A 75 -80.65 -84.55 49.42
C GLU A 75 -82.13 -84.41 49.02
N ASN A 76 -82.87 -83.52 49.68
CA ASN A 76 -84.29 -83.25 49.41
C ASN A 76 -84.54 -82.42 48.14
N LEU A 77 -83.52 -81.78 47.55
CA LEU A 77 -83.67 -80.88 46.40
C LEU A 77 -84.10 -81.61 45.10
N GLY A 78 -83.97 -82.94 45.06
CA GLY A 78 -84.23 -83.78 43.88
C GLY A 78 -83.07 -83.75 42.88
N THR A 79 -82.80 -84.89 42.23
CA THR A 79 -81.61 -85.11 41.40
C THR A 79 -81.48 -84.12 40.23
N GLU A 80 -82.60 -83.69 39.65
CA GLU A 80 -82.61 -82.74 38.52
C GLU A 80 -82.10 -81.35 38.93
N LYS A 81 -82.54 -80.83 40.08
CA LYS A 81 -82.07 -79.53 40.59
C LYS A 81 -80.62 -79.59 41.05
N GLN A 82 -80.21 -80.69 41.68
CA GLN A 82 -78.81 -80.91 42.06
C GLN A 82 -77.88 -80.89 40.82
N LEU A 83 -78.27 -81.60 39.75
CA LEU A 83 -77.50 -81.63 38.50
C LEU A 83 -77.43 -80.25 37.84
N GLN A 84 -78.52 -79.48 37.85
CA GLN A 84 -78.53 -78.11 37.31
C GLN A 84 -77.56 -77.20 38.07
N ILE A 85 -77.60 -77.22 39.41
CA ILE A 85 -76.69 -76.44 40.25
C ILE A 85 -75.23 -76.82 39.96
N PHE A 86 -74.94 -78.11 39.84
CA PHE A 86 -73.60 -78.59 39.53
C PHE A 86 -73.12 -78.11 38.15
N GLN A 87 -73.98 -78.17 37.13
CA GLN A 87 -73.65 -77.66 35.79
C GLN A 87 -73.42 -76.15 35.79
N ASP A 88 -74.25 -75.39 36.50
CA ASP A 88 -74.12 -73.94 36.61
C ASP A 88 -72.82 -73.55 37.34
N CYS A 89 -72.47 -74.26 38.43
CA CYS A 89 -71.20 -74.08 39.13
C CYS A 89 -70.01 -74.34 38.20
N LEU A 90 -70.00 -75.44 37.44
CA LEU A 90 -68.94 -75.75 36.48
C LEU A 90 -68.84 -74.72 35.35
N GLN A 91 -69.97 -74.14 34.90
CA GLN A 91 -69.94 -73.07 33.90
C GLN A 91 -69.37 -71.77 34.49
N LEU A 92 -69.74 -71.43 35.72
CA LEU A 92 -69.22 -70.26 36.42
C LEU A 92 -67.72 -70.38 36.70
N GLU A 93 -67.25 -71.58 37.06
CA GLU A 93 -65.84 -71.86 37.27
C GLU A 93 -65.03 -71.67 35.98
N ARG A 94 -65.48 -72.26 34.85
CA ARG A 94 -64.85 -72.03 33.55
C ARG A 94 -64.83 -70.56 33.13
N LYS A 95 -65.91 -69.82 33.41
CA LYS A 95 -65.95 -68.37 33.13
C LYS A 95 -64.95 -67.61 34.01
N ARG A 96 -64.84 -67.96 35.29
CA ARG A 96 -63.87 -67.36 36.21
C ARG A 96 -62.45 -67.59 35.72
N GLU A 97 -62.09 -68.84 35.43
CA GLU A 97 -60.77 -69.21 34.90
C GLU A 97 -60.45 -68.43 33.61
N PHE A 98 -61.41 -68.32 32.69
CA PHE A 98 -61.24 -67.53 31.47
C PHE A 98 -60.93 -66.05 31.75
N TYR A 99 -61.65 -65.42 32.68
CA TYR A 99 -61.38 -64.01 33.04
C TYR A 99 -60.05 -63.84 33.76
N GLU A 100 -59.69 -64.79 34.63
CA GLU A 100 -58.39 -64.78 35.31
C GLU A 100 -57.24 -64.92 34.30
N GLU A 101 -57.34 -65.82 33.31
CA GLU A 101 -56.35 -65.96 32.25
C GLU A 101 -56.22 -64.72 31.35
N GLN A 102 -57.34 -64.05 31.05
CA GLN A 102 -57.32 -62.80 30.29
C GLN A 102 -56.64 -61.69 31.09
N LEU A 103 -56.98 -61.55 32.37
CA LEU A 103 -56.38 -60.55 33.24
C LEU A 103 -54.86 -60.78 33.39
N GLN A 104 -54.43 -62.04 33.55
CA GLN A 104 -53.01 -62.39 33.62
C GLN A 104 -52.27 -62.06 32.32
N ARG A 105 -52.89 -62.30 31.15
CA ARG A 105 -52.32 -61.91 29.86
C ARG A 105 -52.19 -60.39 29.73
N GLU A 106 -53.22 -59.64 30.10
CA GLU A 106 -53.20 -58.18 30.03
C GLU A 106 -52.16 -57.56 30.97
N ILE A 107 -52.03 -58.10 32.19
CA ILE A 107 -50.98 -57.69 33.14
C ILE A 107 -49.60 -57.93 32.53
N LYS A 108 -49.35 -59.13 31.99
CA LYS A 108 -48.06 -59.50 31.41
C LYS A 108 -47.72 -58.65 30.18
N GLU A 109 -48.69 -58.36 29.32
CA GLU A 109 -48.51 -57.48 28.16
C GLU A 109 -48.17 -56.05 28.59
N LYS A 110 -48.91 -55.51 29.58
CA LYS A 110 -48.65 -54.17 30.12
C LYS A 110 -47.28 -54.06 30.80
N GLU A 111 -46.86 -55.09 31.54
CA GLU A 111 -45.53 -55.16 32.14
C GLU A 111 -44.44 -55.14 31.06
N GLN A 112 -44.62 -55.91 29.97
CA GLN A 112 -43.67 -55.93 28.87
C GLN A 112 -43.57 -54.55 28.18
N ILE A 113 -44.70 -53.93 27.88
CA ILE A 113 -44.75 -52.58 27.28
C ILE A 113 -44.06 -51.56 28.21
N GLN A 114 -44.26 -51.66 29.52
CA GLN A 114 -43.62 -50.78 30.48
C GLN A 114 -42.10 -50.97 30.49
N GLN A 115 -41.62 -52.21 30.51
CA GLN A 115 -40.19 -52.50 30.46
C GLN A 115 -39.53 -51.97 29.18
N ASP A 116 -40.18 -52.12 28.03
CA ASP A 116 -39.62 -51.65 26.76
C ASP A 116 -39.61 -50.13 26.69
N ARG A 117 -40.66 -49.47 27.21
CA ARG A 117 -40.67 -48.00 27.36
C ARG A 117 -39.55 -47.50 28.27
N ASP A 118 -39.29 -48.19 29.39
CA ASP A 118 -38.24 -47.81 30.34
C ASP A 118 -36.84 -47.96 29.69
N LYS A 119 -36.62 -49.02 28.90
CA LYS A 119 -35.38 -49.19 28.11
C LYS A 119 -35.21 -48.09 27.08
N GLU A 120 -36.25 -47.74 26.33
CA GLU A 120 -36.22 -46.63 25.36
C GLU A 120 -35.88 -45.31 26.04
N GLN A 121 -36.51 -45.01 27.19
CA GLN A 121 -36.20 -43.81 27.96
C GLN A 121 -34.75 -43.79 28.45
N GLN A 122 -34.24 -44.93 28.91
CA GLN A 122 -32.84 -45.04 29.34
C GLN A 122 -31.87 -44.84 28.18
N GLN A 123 -32.16 -45.39 27.00
CA GLN A 123 -31.37 -45.19 25.80
C GLN A 123 -31.38 -43.71 25.35
N LEU A 124 -32.55 -43.07 25.34
CA LEU A 124 -32.68 -41.65 25.03
C LEU A 124 -31.91 -40.77 26.03
N LEU A 125 -31.92 -41.10 27.32
CA LEU A 125 -31.14 -40.38 28.33
C LEU A 125 -29.62 -40.51 28.09
N GLN A 126 -29.15 -41.71 27.74
CA GLN A 126 -27.74 -41.94 27.39
C GLN A 126 -27.33 -41.18 26.13
N GLU A 127 -28.17 -41.20 25.09
CA GLU A 127 -27.93 -40.46 23.85
C GLU A 127 -27.89 -38.94 24.11
N LYS A 128 -28.85 -38.43 24.89
CA LYS A 128 -28.87 -37.02 25.29
C LYS A 128 -27.61 -36.63 26.07
N ALA A 129 -27.14 -37.47 26.98
CA ALA A 129 -25.91 -37.22 27.74
C ALA A 129 -24.69 -37.16 26.80
N THR A 130 -24.61 -38.08 25.84
CA THR A 130 -23.54 -38.14 24.84
C THR A 130 -23.54 -36.90 23.95
N LEU A 131 -24.72 -36.51 23.42
CA LEU A 131 -24.87 -35.30 22.61
C LEU A 131 -24.55 -34.04 23.39
N THR A 132 -24.93 -33.98 24.66
CA THR A 132 -24.59 -32.85 25.54
C THR A 132 -23.09 -32.74 25.74
N GLN A 133 -22.39 -33.86 25.92
CA GLN A 133 -20.93 -33.87 26.02
C GLN A 133 -20.27 -33.39 24.72
N GLN A 134 -20.70 -33.93 23.57
CA GLN A 134 -20.18 -33.51 22.26
C GLN A 134 -20.41 -32.02 22.00
N LEU A 135 -21.55 -31.47 22.41
CA LEU A 135 -21.85 -30.06 22.30
C LEU A 135 -20.87 -29.23 23.15
N ASN A 136 -20.65 -29.62 24.40
CA ASN A 136 -19.69 -28.95 25.27
C ASN A 136 -18.27 -28.97 24.69
N ASP A 137 -17.82 -30.13 24.20
CA ASP A 137 -16.51 -30.28 23.57
C ASP A 137 -16.39 -29.36 22.34
N ALA A 138 -17.41 -29.34 21.47
CA ALA A 138 -17.45 -28.45 20.31
C ALA A 138 -17.41 -26.97 20.71
N THR A 139 -18.14 -26.57 21.76
CA THR A 139 -18.10 -25.19 22.28
C THR A 139 -16.70 -24.81 22.74
N THR A 140 -16.00 -25.68 23.48
CA THR A 140 -14.62 -25.39 23.92
C THR A 140 -13.64 -25.25 22.76
N LEU A 141 -13.80 -26.05 21.70
CA LEU A 141 -12.98 -25.94 20.48
C LEU A 141 -13.23 -24.62 19.74
N ILE A 142 -14.50 -24.18 19.66
CA ILE A 142 -14.85 -22.89 19.05
C ILE A 142 -14.24 -21.73 19.85
N GLU A 143 -14.39 -21.72 21.17
CA GLU A 143 -13.80 -20.69 22.03
C GLU A 143 -12.28 -20.61 21.89
N GLN A 144 -11.61 -21.75 21.76
CA GLN A 144 -10.17 -21.79 21.54
C GLN A 144 -9.79 -21.26 20.15
N ALA A 145 -10.50 -21.65 19.10
CA ALA A 145 -10.25 -21.17 17.74
C ALA A 145 -10.45 -19.66 17.61
N GLU A 146 -11.44 -19.09 18.30
CA GLU A 146 -11.66 -17.64 18.35
C GLU A 146 -10.51 -16.91 19.06
N LYS A 147 -10.01 -17.44 20.18
CA LYS A 147 -8.83 -16.90 20.87
C LYS A 147 -7.59 -16.94 19.99
N ASP A 148 -7.35 -18.06 19.31
CA ASP A 148 -6.21 -18.23 18.42
C ASP A 148 -6.29 -17.27 17.22
N LYS A 149 -7.49 -17.10 16.64
CA LYS A 149 -7.74 -16.13 15.57
C LYS A 149 -7.43 -14.70 16.01
N LEU A 150 -7.93 -14.27 17.17
CA LEU A 150 -7.66 -12.94 17.71
C LEU A 150 -6.17 -12.73 17.99
N SER A 151 -5.47 -13.77 18.46
CA SER A 151 -4.02 -13.71 18.67
C SER A 151 -3.26 -13.49 17.36
N LEU A 152 -3.67 -14.16 16.27
CA LEU A 152 -3.08 -13.98 14.95
C LEU A 152 -3.34 -12.58 14.38
N GLU A 153 -4.59 -12.09 14.49
CA GLU A 153 -4.94 -10.73 14.04
C GLU A 153 -4.14 -9.66 14.79
N LEU A 154 -3.89 -9.84 16.09
CA LEU A 154 -3.07 -8.92 16.88
C LEU A 154 -1.60 -8.92 16.43
N GLU A 155 -1.05 -10.09 16.11
CA GLU A 155 0.33 -10.22 15.62
C GLU A 155 0.49 -9.58 14.23
N ASP A 156 -0.47 -9.79 13.34
CA ASP A 156 -0.51 -9.15 12.02
C ASP A 156 -0.63 -7.63 12.13
N TYR A 157 -1.45 -7.12 13.07
CA TYR A 157 -1.56 -5.69 13.33
C TYR A 157 -0.22 -5.09 13.80
N LYS A 158 0.45 -5.72 14.77
CA LYS A 158 1.78 -5.28 15.23
C LYS A 158 2.81 -5.28 14.11
N LYS A 159 2.80 -6.29 13.24
CA LYS A 159 3.69 -6.38 12.09
C LYS A 159 3.42 -5.27 11.06
N LEU A 160 2.15 -4.90 10.87
CA LEU A 160 1.75 -3.77 10.05
C LEU A 160 2.21 -2.45 10.67
N GLU A 161 2.01 -2.27 11.97
CA GLU A 161 2.45 -1.09 12.73
C GLU A 161 3.97 -0.87 12.60
N ALA A 162 4.78 -1.94 12.72
CA ALA A 162 6.22 -1.87 12.52
C ALA A 162 6.60 -1.44 11.08
N LYS A 163 5.91 -1.96 10.05
CA LYS A 163 6.14 -1.56 8.65
C LYS A 163 5.74 -0.11 8.38
N VAL A 164 4.67 0.37 9.02
CA VAL A 164 4.22 1.76 8.92
C VAL A 164 5.28 2.67 9.54
N ALA A 165 5.77 2.35 10.73
CA ALA A 165 6.84 3.10 11.40
C ALA A 165 8.12 3.18 10.53
N ASP A 166 8.57 2.07 9.95
CA ASP A 166 9.72 2.06 9.02
C ASP A 166 9.48 2.95 7.78
N SER A 167 8.25 2.93 7.26
CA SER A 167 7.86 3.75 6.10
C SER A 167 7.83 5.24 6.46
N GLU A 168 7.33 5.62 7.63
CA GLU A 168 7.33 7.00 8.14
C GLU A 168 8.75 7.55 8.29
N VAL A 169 9.68 6.75 8.81
CA VAL A 169 11.11 7.10 8.89
C VAL A 169 11.66 7.36 7.49
N TYR A 170 11.33 6.51 6.51
CA TYR A 170 11.79 6.68 5.13
C TYR A 170 11.20 7.93 4.46
N ILE A 171 9.91 8.22 4.66
CA ILE A 171 9.25 9.45 4.18
C ILE A 171 9.92 10.69 4.78
N THR A 172 10.21 10.68 6.08
CA THR A 172 10.88 11.78 6.77
C THR A 172 12.27 12.05 6.16
N LYS A 173 13.02 11.00 5.83
CA LYS A 173 14.31 11.11 5.14
C LYS A 173 14.18 11.72 3.73
N ILE A 174 13.18 11.30 2.96
CA ILE A 174 12.90 11.87 1.62
C ILE A 174 12.54 13.36 1.74
N LEU A 175 11.69 13.74 2.70
CA LEU A 175 11.32 15.13 2.94
C LEU A 175 12.54 16.00 3.27
N GLY A 176 13.47 15.49 4.10
CA GLY A 176 14.72 16.19 4.39
C GLY A 176 15.64 16.36 3.17
N VAL A 177 15.72 15.37 2.27
CA VAL A 177 16.46 15.51 1.01
C VAL A 177 15.77 16.53 0.08
N LYS A 178 14.44 16.53 0.03
CA LYS A 178 13.66 17.46 -0.79
C LYS A 178 13.85 18.91 -0.35
N THR A 179 13.87 19.20 0.95
CA THR A 179 14.13 20.57 1.45
C THR A 179 15.52 21.05 1.09
N GLN A 180 16.55 20.21 1.26
CA GLN A 180 17.92 20.54 0.84
C GLN A 180 18.03 20.78 -0.68
N LEU A 181 17.29 20.03 -1.49
CA LEU A 181 17.26 20.22 -2.94
C LEU A 181 16.66 21.58 -3.31
N GLU A 182 15.55 21.98 -2.68
CA GLU A 182 14.92 23.28 -2.89
C GLU A 182 15.84 24.44 -2.46
N GLU A 183 16.56 24.30 -1.34
CA GLU A 183 17.58 25.28 -0.93
C GLU A 183 18.70 25.41 -1.99
N LYS A 184 19.25 24.28 -2.45
CA LYS A 184 20.27 24.28 -3.51
C LYS A 184 19.76 24.89 -4.81
N LYS A 185 18.51 24.60 -5.19
CA LYS A 185 17.86 25.17 -6.37
C LYS A 185 17.71 26.69 -6.25
N LYS A 186 17.36 27.21 -5.06
CA LYS A 186 17.29 28.64 -4.78
C LYS A 186 18.67 29.30 -4.94
N ILE A 187 19.72 28.72 -4.36
CA ILE A 187 21.10 29.22 -4.49
C ILE A 187 21.53 29.27 -5.96
N ILE A 188 21.31 28.18 -6.73
CA ILE A 188 21.65 28.14 -8.16
C ILE A 188 20.88 29.22 -8.94
N THR A 189 19.62 29.47 -8.60
CA THR A 189 18.80 30.49 -9.25
C THR A 189 19.31 31.90 -8.94
N GLU A 190 19.67 32.18 -7.68
CA GLU A 190 20.26 33.45 -7.26
C GLU A 190 21.63 33.69 -7.94
N ASP A 191 22.49 32.68 -7.99
CA ASP A 191 23.78 32.74 -8.66
C ASP A 191 23.63 32.97 -10.17
N TYR A 192 22.64 32.34 -10.81
CA TYR A 192 22.33 32.54 -12.22
C TYR A 192 21.92 33.99 -12.52
N GLU A 193 21.00 34.58 -11.74
CA GLU A 193 20.60 35.99 -11.92
C GLU A 193 21.77 36.95 -11.66
N LYS A 194 22.62 36.65 -10.67
CA LYS A 194 23.83 37.43 -10.40
C LYS A 194 24.85 37.36 -11.55
N LEU A 195 25.04 36.18 -12.14
CA LEU A 195 25.88 35.99 -13.33
C LEU A 195 25.32 36.75 -14.54
N LYS A 196 24.00 36.67 -14.77
CA LYS A 196 23.31 37.40 -15.83
C LYS A 196 23.51 38.92 -15.71
N LEU A 197 23.41 39.48 -14.51
CA LEU A 197 23.73 40.89 -14.22
C LEU A 197 25.20 41.23 -14.54
N LYS A 198 26.16 40.37 -14.17
CA LYS A 198 27.57 40.59 -14.48
C LYS A 198 27.84 40.57 -15.98
N VAL A 199 27.21 39.66 -16.72
CA VAL A 199 27.33 39.58 -18.19
C VAL A 199 26.77 40.85 -18.83
N ALA A 200 25.59 41.32 -18.41
CA ALA A 200 25.00 42.56 -18.92
C ALA A 200 25.90 43.79 -18.65
N ASN A 201 26.51 43.87 -17.46
CA ASN A 201 27.46 44.95 -17.15
C ASN A 201 28.72 44.90 -18.03
N LEU A 202 29.26 43.71 -18.31
CA LEU A 202 30.40 43.54 -19.22
C LEU A 202 30.04 43.91 -20.66
N GLU A 203 28.85 43.54 -21.13
CA GLU A 203 28.34 43.94 -22.44
C GLU A 203 28.19 45.47 -22.54
N GLU A 204 27.66 46.13 -21.50
CA GLU A 204 27.55 47.59 -21.45
C GLU A 204 28.94 48.25 -21.46
N GLN A 205 29.90 47.71 -20.69
CA GLN A 205 31.27 48.20 -20.68
C GLN A 205 31.93 48.06 -22.07
N TYR A 206 31.78 46.90 -22.72
CA TYR A 206 32.30 46.65 -24.06
C TYR A 206 31.70 47.61 -25.10
N LEU A 207 30.40 47.90 -25.01
CA LEU A 207 29.74 48.87 -25.89
C LEU A 207 30.27 50.30 -25.68
N LYS A 208 30.47 50.72 -24.42
CA LYS A 208 31.08 52.04 -24.10
C LYS A 208 32.49 52.16 -24.65
N GLU A 209 33.33 51.14 -24.44
CA GLU A 209 34.70 51.13 -24.92
C GLU A 209 34.77 51.14 -26.46
N LYS A 210 33.89 50.38 -27.12
CA LYS A 210 33.73 50.43 -28.58
C LYS A 210 33.32 51.82 -29.08
N GLN A 211 32.43 52.52 -28.36
CA GLN A 211 32.02 53.88 -28.73
C GLN A 211 33.18 54.87 -28.60
N ILE A 212 33.96 54.80 -27.52
CA ILE A 212 35.17 55.62 -27.34
C ILE A 212 36.14 55.44 -28.51
N ILE A 213 36.40 54.19 -28.92
CA ILE A 213 37.28 53.87 -30.05
C ILE A 213 36.73 54.45 -31.37
N ILE A 214 35.40 54.43 -31.58
CA ILE A 214 34.77 55.02 -32.76
C ILE A 214 34.96 56.55 -32.76
N ASP A 215 34.71 57.20 -31.64
CA ASP A 215 34.81 58.65 -31.49
C ASP A 215 36.28 59.12 -31.69
N ASP A 216 37.25 58.42 -31.10
CA ASP A 216 38.67 58.70 -31.29
C ASP A 216 39.11 58.55 -32.75
N ASN A 217 38.63 57.51 -33.45
CA ASN A 217 38.92 57.33 -34.87
C ASN A 217 38.29 58.42 -35.75
N GLN A 218 37.10 58.94 -35.38
CA GLN A 218 36.51 60.08 -36.07
C GLN A 218 37.33 61.37 -35.87
N ASN A 219 37.80 61.62 -34.66
CA ASN A 219 38.67 62.76 -34.35
C ASN A 219 40.01 62.68 -35.10
N LEU A 220 40.65 61.50 -35.13
CA LEU A 220 41.86 61.30 -35.93
C LEU A 220 41.61 61.54 -37.42
N LYS A 221 40.44 61.12 -37.93
CA LYS A 221 40.06 61.37 -39.33
C LYS A 221 39.87 62.86 -39.63
N THR A 222 39.33 63.65 -38.69
CA THR A 222 39.23 65.11 -38.84
C THR A 222 40.62 65.77 -38.82
N ASP A 223 41.51 65.36 -37.92
CA ASP A 223 42.88 65.88 -37.84
C ASP A 223 43.69 65.57 -39.11
N ILE A 224 43.52 64.36 -39.66
CA ILE A 224 44.14 63.97 -40.94
C ILE A 224 43.60 64.85 -42.07
N SER A 225 42.28 65.06 -42.14
CA SER A 225 41.66 65.92 -43.16
C SER A 225 42.15 67.38 -43.11
N GLU A 226 42.37 67.92 -41.90
CA GLU A 226 42.97 69.25 -41.74
C GLU A 226 44.43 69.29 -42.21
N LYS A 227 45.23 68.28 -41.86
CA LYS A 227 46.60 68.15 -42.33
C LYS A 227 46.67 68.00 -43.85
N ASP A 228 45.77 67.23 -44.46
CA ASP A 228 45.68 67.08 -45.92
C ASP A 228 45.38 68.41 -46.61
N LYS A 229 44.51 69.25 -46.03
CA LYS A 229 44.27 70.62 -46.53
C LYS A 229 45.53 71.49 -46.47
N VAL A 230 46.33 71.38 -45.41
CA VAL A 230 47.59 72.12 -45.27
C VAL A 230 48.62 71.62 -46.29
N ILE A 231 48.73 70.30 -46.48
CA ILE A 231 49.59 69.70 -47.50
C ILE A 231 49.19 70.17 -48.89
N ALA A 232 47.91 70.12 -49.25
CA ALA A 232 47.43 70.59 -50.55
C ALA A 232 47.81 72.06 -50.83
N LYS A 233 47.76 72.91 -49.80
CA LYS A 233 48.15 74.32 -49.89
C LYS A 233 49.66 74.50 -50.09
N LEU A 234 50.49 73.73 -49.39
CA LEU A 234 51.95 73.74 -49.58
C LEU A 234 52.33 73.19 -50.97
N THR A 235 51.68 72.13 -51.44
CA THR A 235 51.92 71.56 -52.77
C THR A 235 51.61 72.56 -53.88
N SER A 236 50.49 73.28 -53.82
CA SER A 236 50.19 74.34 -54.80
C SER A 236 51.26 75.44 -54.84
N GLN A 237 51.85 75.76 -53.68
CA GLN A 237 52.85 76.81 -53.56
C GLN A 237 54.20 76.39 -54.14
N VAL A 238 54.58 75.12 -53.97
CA VAL A 238 55.79 74.54 -54.60
C VAL A 238 55.63 74.41 -56.11
N GLU A 239 54.45 74.02 -56.61
CA GLU A 239 54.16 73.91 -58.04
C GLU A 239 54.28 75.28 -58.74
N GLU A 240 53.75 76.34 -58.11
CA GLU A 240 53.83 77.72 -58.61
C GLU A 240 55.29 78.23 -58.64
N GLN A 241 56.09 77.87 -57.64
CA GLN A 241 57.51 78.21 -57.59
C GLN A 241 58.32 77.47 -58.68
N SER A 242 58.02 76.18 -58.91
CA SER A 242 58.63 75.37 -59.98
C SER A 242 58.33 75.95 -61.38
N GLN A 243 57.11 76.40 -61.63
CA GLN A 243 56.75 77.04 -62.90
C GLN A 243 57.51 78.35 -63.13
N ASN A 244 57.68 79.16 -62.07
CA ASN A 244 58.49 80.37 -62.13
C ASN A 244 59.97 80.08 -62.42
N GLU A 245 60.54 79.05 -61.77
CA GLU A 245 61.92 78.61 -62.01
C GLU A 245 62.12 78.08 -63.45
N GLN A 246 61.17 77.30 -63.99
CA GLN A 246 61.20 76.86 -65.39
C GLN A 246 61.17 78.03 -66.39
N GLN A 247 60.39 79.08 -66.10
CA GLN A 247 60.34 80.29 -66.92
C GLN A 247 61.71 80.99 -66.96
N ILE A 248 62.41 81.07 -65.81
CA ILE A 248 63.76 81.66 -65.70
C ILE A 248 64.80 80.84 -66.48
N ILE A 249 64.77 79.50 -66.37
CA ILE A 249 65.69 78.62 -67.10
C ILE A 249 65.50 78.77 -68.62
N THR A 250 64.26 78.91 -69.07
CA THR A 250 63.96 79.09 -70.50
C THR A 250 64.53 80.41 -71.04
N ASP A 251 64.43 81.49 -70.26
CA ASP A 251 64.95 82.81 -70.63
C ASP A 251 66.49 82.90 -70.62
N LEU A 252 67.16 82.12 -69.76
CA LEU A 252 68.62 81.98 -69.78
C LEU A 252 69.10 81.16 -70.98
N ARG A 253 68.34 80.12 -71.36
CA ARG A 253 68.68 79.24 -72.49
C ARG A 253 68.65 79.98 -73.83
N THR A 254 67.70 80.89 -74.03
CA THR A 254 67.63 81.74 -75.24
C THR A 254 68.85 82.67 -75.34
N LYS A 255 69.25 83.31 -74.24
CA LYS A 255 70.44 84.18 -74.19
C LYS A 255 71.74 83.44 -74.49
N VAL A 256 71.87 82.18 -74.06
CA VAL A 256 73.05 81.35 -74.37
C VAL A 256 73.09 80.99 -75.86
N SER A 257 71.95 80.64 -76.48
CA SER A 257 71.90 80.40 -77.93
C SER A 257 72.25 81.64 -78.76
N ASP A 258 71.81 82.83 -78.35
CA ASP A 258 72.19 84.07 -79.05
C ASP A 258 73.72 84.33 -78.97
N ASN A 259 74.34 84.01 -77.82
CA ASN A 259 75.78 84.11 -77.64
C ASN A 259 76.57 83.07 -78.46
N GLU A 260 76.09 81.83 -78.56
CA GLU A 260 76.69 80.79 -79.44
C GLU A 260 76.63 81.20 -80.92
N LEU A 261 75.52 81.80 -81.35
CA LEU A 261 75.39 82.36 -82.70
C LEU A 261 76.39 83.49 -82.95
N TYR A 262 76.63 84.35 -81.96
CA TYR A 262 77.63 85.41 -82.04
C TYR A 262 79.06 84.86 -82.14
N THR A 263 79.38 83.79 -81.41
CA THR A 263 80.71 83.16 -81.44
C THR A 263 80.98 82.48 -82.78
N THR A 264 80.00 81.78 -83.36
CA THR A 264 80.14 81.14 -84.69
C THR A 264 80.38 82.17 -85.80
N LYS A 265 79.79 83.37 -85.69
CA LYS A 265 79.99 84.48 -86.63
C LYS A 265 81.43 85.03 -86.57
N LEU A 266 81.97 85.24 -85.37
CA LEU A 266 83.36 85.68 -85.15
C LEU A 266 84.40 84.66 -85.63
N ILE A 267 84.16 83.37 -85.43
CA ILE A 267 85.07 82.31 -85.90
C ILE A 267 85.15 82.29 -87.43
N LYS A 268 84.03 82.55 -88.11
CA LYS A 268 83.97 82.61 -89.58
C LYS A 268 84.72 83.82 -90.15
N GLU A 269 84.61 84.99 -89.53
CA GLU A 269 85.39 86.18 -89.89
C GLU A 269 86.89 85.98 -89.64
N LYS A 270 87.26 85.36 -88.52
CA LYS A 270 88.66 85.04 -88.21
C LYS A 270 89.27 84.09 -89.26
N SER A 271 88.52 83.07 -89.69
CA SER A 271 88.97 82.14 -90.74
C SER A 271 89.23 82.85 -92.08
N GLN A 272 88.40 83.82 -92.45
CA GLN A 272 88.56 84.58 -93.70
C GLN A 272 89.75 85.55 -93.67
N LEU A 273 90.10 86.08 -92.48
CA LEU A 273 91.30 86.90 -92.31
C LEU A 273 92.58 86.06 -92.32
N GLN A 274 92.54 84.85 -91.76
CA GLN A 274 93.70 83.94 -91.74
C GLN A 274 94.14 83.54 -93.17
N GLU A 275 93.20 83.30 -94.08
CA GLU A 275 93.49 82.93 -95.48
C GLU A 275 94.19 84.03 -96.29
N ARG A 276 93.89 85.31 -96.02
CA ARG A 276 94.54 86.45 -96.70
C ARG A 276 95.96 86.72 -96.20
N VAL A 277 96.25 86.38 -94.94
CA VAL A 277 97.59 86.55 -94.36
C VAL A 277 98.56 85.51 -94.95
N THR A 278 98.10 84.28 -95.19
CA THR A 278 98.91 83.22 -95.81
C THR A 278 99.23 83.42 -97.30
N SER A 279 98.51 84.27 -98.04
CA SER A 279 98.79 84.48 -99.48
C SER A 279 99.86 85.54 -99.80
N LEU A 280 100.22 86.40 -98.84
CA LEU A 280 101.18 87.49 -99.05
C LEU A 280 102.62 87.15 -98.59
N GLU A 281 102.80 86.20 -97.66
CA GLU A 281 104.13 85.81 -97.16
C GLU A 281 104.93 84.89 -98.11
N GLU A 282 104.31 84.26 -99.12
CA GLU A 282 104.99 83.30 -100.01
C GLU A 282 105.73 83.90 -101.22
N GLN A 283 105.67 85.23 -101.46
CA GLN A 283 106.33 85.84 -102.63
C GLN A 283 107.69 86.49 -102.37
N SER A 284 108.18 86.53 -101.13
CA SER A 284 109.47 87.13 -100.82
C SER A 284 110.48 86.11 -100.27
N ILE A 285 111.52 85.86 -101.08
CA ILE A 285 112.91 85.56 -100.71
C ILE A 285 113.42 84.15 -101.07
N LYS A 286 114.28 84.10 -102.10
CA LYS A 286 115.45 83.20 -102.16
C LYS A 286 116.63 83.96 -102.76
N LYS A 287 117.79 83.89 -102.07
CA LYS A 287 119.16 84.33 -102.46
C LYS A 287 119.45 85.84 -102.30
N ALA A 288 120.51 86.32 -101.64
CA ALA A 288 121.73 85.70 -101.13
C ALA A 288 122.25 86.54 -99.94
N SER A 289 122.58 85.93 -98.81
CA SER A 289 123.94 85.55 -98.36
C SER A 289 124.79 86.67 -97.78
N SER A 290 125.47 86.32 -96.68
CA SER A 290 126.78 86.82 -96.22
C SER A 290 126.80 88.00 -95.23
N ILE A 291 127.08 87.62 -93.97
CA ILE A 291 128.14 88.17 -93.11
C ILE A 291 127.94 89.59 -92.53
N GLY A 292 127.57 89.60 -91.24
CA GLY A 292 128.41 90.09 -90.13
C GLY A 292 128.63 91.60 -89.96
N LEU A 293 127.95 92.20 -88.97
CA LEU A 293 128.35 93.39 -88.16
C LEU A 293 127.16 93.74 -87.22
N GLN A 294 127.09 93.25 -85.97
CA GLN A 294 127.65 93.80 -84.74
C GLN A 294 127.42 95.31 -84.49
N PHE A 295 126.46 95.60 -83.59
CA PHE A 295 126.57 96.69 -82.61
C PHE A 295 126.25 96.12 -81.22
N ASN A 296 127.28 96.12 -80.38
CA ASN A 296 127.28 95.72 -78.97
C ASN A 296 127.21 96.98 -78.10
N TYR A 297 126.35 97.02 -77.08
CA TYR A 297 126.55 97.63 -75.75
C TYR A 297 125.41 97.07 -74.87
N LEU A 298 125.63 96.05 -74.05
CA LEU A 298 126.17 96.11 -72.69
C LEU A 298 125.34 97.02 -71.77
N ILE A 299 124.27 96.46 -71.18
CA ILE A 299 124.09 96.53 -69.72
C ILE A 299 124.13 95.09 -69.18
N PRO A 300 124.94 94.85 -68.13
CA PRO A 300 125.62 93.58 -67.84
C PRO A 300 124.92 92.83 -66.68
N SER A 301 124.82 91.49 -66.70
CA SER A 301 125.80 90.48 -66.24
C SER A 301 125.97 90.45 -64.72
N MET A 302 125.51 89.43 -64.00
CA MET A 302 126.25 88.21 -63.56
C MET A 302 125.32 87.54 -62.51
N ASP A 303 124.98 86.25 -62.42
CA ASP A 303 125.73 84.98 -62.50
C ASP A 303 124.88 83.85 -63.17
N MET A 304 124.18 84.21 -64.25
CA MET A 304 123.05 83.51 -64.87
C MET A 304 123.47 82.39 -65.85
N MET A 305 123.48 81.13 -65.41
CA MET A 305 123.49 79.90 -66.23
C MET A 305 123.49 78.66 -65.31
N CYS A 306 122.37 77.96 -65.16
CA CYS A 306 122.39 76.54 -64.81
C CYS A 306 122.24 75.75 -66.10
N LEU A 307 123.41 75.44 -66.65
CA LEU A 307 123.61 74.67 -67.86
C LEU A 307 122.85 73.35 -67.81
N TYR A 308 122.28 73.04 -68.96
CA TYR A 308 122.29 71.72 -69.55
C TYR A 308 121.49 70.63 -68.81
N CYS A 309 120.43 70.13 -69.46
CA CYS A 309 120.55 69.05 -70.44
C CYS A 309 120.81 67.69 -69.75
N PHE A 310 120.22 66.61 -70.23
CA PHE A 310 120.22 66.31 -71.64
C PHE A 310 119.10 65.33 -71.94
N ARG A 311 118.49 65.55 -73.11
CA ARG A 311 117.93 64.49 -73.95
C ARG A 311 116.64 63.84 -73.45
N PHE A 312 115.55 64.08 -74.20
CA PHE A 312 115.16 63.42 -75.47
C PHE A 312 114.62 62.02 -75.13
N THR A 313 113.44 61.59 -75.54
CA THR A 313 112.96 61.52 -76.93
C THR A 313 111.52 60.96 -76.96
N ARG A 314 110.71 61.40 -77.94
CA ARG A 314 109.58 60.72 -78.62
C ARG A 314 108.27 60.52 -77.82
N LEU A 315 107.08 60.83 -78.36
CA LEU A 315 106.65 61.10 -79.74
C LEU A 315 105.41 62.01 -79.73
#